data_AF-A0A952I6X4-F1
#
_entry.id   AF-A0A952I6X4-F1
#
_cell.length_a   1.000
_cell.length_b   1.000
_cell.length_c   1.000
_cell.angle_alpha   90.00
_cell.angle_beta   90.00
_cell.angle_gamma   90.00
#
_symmetry.space_group_name_H-M   'P 1'
#
loop_
_entity.id
_entity.type
_entity.pdbx_description
1 polymer ?
#
loop_
_entity_poly.entity_id
_entity_poly.type
_entity_poly.pdbx_seq_one_letter_code
_entity_poly.pdbx_strand_id
1 'polypeptide(L)'
;MQILFLSHRVPFPPNKGEKIRTYYQIKHLAAQGHHIVLFTPVETAEDINNANKLKQVLCKDVVYDNKPNAWSHLKGLASNKPLSVTNFHSVNLQKKLTQYLSAQSIDAIICTSSSMAEYVFQLKQTLRNNSRLIMDFMDLDSDKWNQYTKLKSFPMNLIYWRESKLLSAYEQRIHREFDASFFISKNEVSLFLRKEKDLGKLHVVANGMDTSSFQPVDEKPQQGPNLLFTGVMDYLPNIDAVCWFVENAWPKIIEKMPDAKFYIAGMNPTTKVEALQQSKGVIVTGFVDDIRSYFDRAHIFVAPFRIARGVQNKVLQAFASGLPTVGTAMAAEGISCKNNVHMLITDDADEMVEKIIWITANPAEAIKLGENAVQLVKEKYSWEGKLTKLDNLLQ
;
A
#
# COMPACT_ATOMS: atom_id res chain seq x y z
N MET A 1 1.67 24.15 8.16
CA MET A 1 0.76 23.73 9.25
C MET A 1 1.50 22.88 10.27
N GLN A 2 1.05 22.89 11.51
CA GLN A 2 1.43 21.97 12.58
C GLN A 2 0.38 20.85 12.65
N ILE A 3 0.79 19.62 12.34
CA ILE A 3 -0.10 18.46 12.22
C ILE A 3 0.29 17.43 13.29
N LEU A 4 -0.68 17.05 14.11
CA LEU A 4 -0.51 16.04 15.16
C LEU A 4 -1.06 14.69 14.69
N PHE A 5 -0.22 13.67 14.67
CA PHE A 5 -0.63 12.28 14.46
C PHE A 5 -0.84 11.57 15.78
N LEU A 6 -2.00 10.93 15.96
CA LEU A 6 -2.27 9.96 17.01
C LEU A 6 -2.24 8.56 16.40
N SER A 7 -1.09 7.89 16.48
CA SER A 7 -0.91 6.56 15.90
C SER A 7 -0.95 5.48 16.97
N HIS A 8 -1.61 4.36 16.68
CA HIS A 8 -1.68 3.22 17.59
C HIS A 8 -0.38 2.39 17.64
N ARG A 9 0.57 2.66 16.72
CA ARG A 9 1.91 2.04 16.63
C ARG A 9 2.95 3.04 16.14
N VAL A 10 4.21 2.83 16.51
CA VAL A 10 5.34 3.55 15.90
C VAL A 10 5.40 3.19 14.40
N PRO A 11 5.21 4.15 13.48
CA PRO A 11 5.14 3.88 12.05
C PRO A 11 6.54 3.79 11.44
N PHE A 12 7.46 3.06 12.09
CA PHE A 12 8.81 2.84 11.61
C PHE A 12 9.39 1.51 12.17
N PRO A 13 10.25 0.81 11.40
CA PRO A 13 10.33 0.90 9.93
C PRO A 13 8.99 0.53 9.26
N PRO A 14 8.73 0.95 8.01
CA PRO A 14 7.46 0.67 7.31
C PRO A 14 7.42 -0.77 6.78
N ASN A 15 7.37 -1.75 7.69
CA ASN A 15 7.48 -3.19 7.38
C ASN A 15 6.21 -4.00 7.68
N LYS A 16 5.13 -3.35 8.13
CA LYS A 16 3.82 -3.95 8.41
C LYS A 16 2.72 -3.03 7.90
N GLY A 17 1.59 -3.59 7.48
CA GLY A 17 0.50 -2.82 6.86
C GLY A 17 0.08 -1.59 7.67
N GLU A 18 -0.05 -1.76 8.98
CA GLU A 18 -0.41 -0.69 9.91
C GLU A 18 0.69 0.39 10.09
N LYS A 19 1.96 0.02 9.89
CA LYS A 19 3.08 0.97 9.93
C LYS A 19 3.25 1.70 8.60
N ILE A 20 3.14 0.97 7.49
CA ILE A 20 3.38 1.46 6.12
C ILE A 20 2.50 2.66 5.82
N ARG A 21 1.19 2.52 6.01
CA ARG A 21 0.23 3.58 5.64
C ARG A 21 0.49 4.88 6.41
N THR A 22 0.59 4.79 7.73
CA THR A 22 0.87 5.96 8.59
C THR A 22 2.23 6.57 8.26
N TYR A 23 3.25 5.75 7.99
CA TYR A 23 4.58 6.23 7.59
C TYR A 23 4.53 7.07 6.32
N TYR A 24 3.86 6.57 5.27
CA TYR A 24 3.77 7.29 4.00
C TYR A 24 2.89 8.54 4.09
N GLN A 25 1.87 8.56 4.95
CA GLN A 25 1.14 9.79 5.27
C GLN A 25 2.04 10.85 5.91
N ILE A 26 2.81 10.46 6.93
CA ILE A 26 3.77 11.35 7.60
C ILE A 26 4.82 11.84 6.59
N LYS A 27 5.41 10.94 5.80
CA LYS A 27 6.42 11.26 4.79
C LYS A 27 5.89 12.24 3.74
N HIS A 28 4.68 12.00 3.22
CA HIS A 28 4.03 12.85 2.23
C HIS A 28 3.80 14.26 2.76
N LEU A 29 3.18 14.39 3.94
CA LEU A 29 2.92 15.70 4.53
C LEU A 29 4.20 16.43 4.95
N ALA A 30 5.21 15.71 5.48
CA ALA A 30 6.51 16.30 5.78
C ALA A 30 7.20 16.83 4.51
N ALA A 31 7.12 16.11 3.39
CA ALA A 31 7.68 16.55 2.11
C ALA A 31 7.01 17.82 1.55
N GLN A 32 5.76 18.10 1.95
CA GLN A 32 5.05 19.35 1.63
C GLN A 32 5.39 20.50 2.59
N GLY A 33 6.30 20.30 3.53
CA GLY A 33 6.75 21.32 4.48
C GLY A 33 5.88 21.44 5.73
N HIS A 34 4.97 20.50 5.99
CA HIS A 34 4.22 20.46 7.25
C HIS A 34 5.10 20.01 8.41
N HIS A 35 4.87 20.60 9.58
CA HIS A 35 5.54 20.18 10.81
C HIS A 35 4.75 19.06 11.49
N ILE A 36 5.32 17.86 11.47
CA ILE A 36 4.65 16.67 12.00
C ILE A 36 5.03 16.42 13.45
N VAL A 37 4.04 16.20 14.30
CA VAL A 37 4.19 15.79 15.70
C VAL A 37 3.51 14.44 15.87
N LEU A 38 4.23 13.42 16.32
CA LEU A 38 3.66 12.09 16.51
C LEU A 38 3.43 11.78 17.99
N PHE A 39 2.24 11.32 18.33
CA PHE A 39 1.89 10.71 19.60
C PHE A 39 1.58 9.22 19.38
N THR A 40 2.30 8.33 20.08
CA THR A 40 2.16 6.88 19.89
C THR A 40 2.45 6.09 21.15
N PRO A 41 1.74 4.98 21.43
CA PRO A 41 2.19 4.03 22.44
C PRO A 41 3.41 3.23 21.94
N VAL A 42 4.21 2.74 22.88
CA VAL A 42 5.34 1.82 22.64
C VAL A 42 5.19 0.56 23.50
N GLU A 43 5.67 -0.58 23.01
CA GLU A 43 5.65 -1.85 23.75
C GLU A 43 7.06 -2.38 24.03
N THR A 44 8.03 -2.03 23.19
CA THR A 44 9.39 -2.57 23.23
C THR A 44 10.46 -1.48 23.19
N ALA A 45 11.70 -1.83 23.59
CA ALA A 45 12.85 -0.96 23.40
C ALA A 45 13.12 -0.65 21.91
N GLU A 46 12.78 -1.59 21.02
CA GLU A 46 12.88 -1.40 19.58
C GLU A 46 11.89 -0.32 19.10
N ASP A 47 10.65 -0.30 19.60
CA ASP A 47 9.68 0.75 19.28
C ASP A 47 10.19 2.13 19.70
N ILE A 48 10.82 2.23 20.88
CA ILE A 48 11.44 3.49 21.36
C ILE A 48 12.55 3.94 20.40
N ASN A 49 13.44 3.03 20.02
CA ASN A 49 14.51 3.33 19.06
C ASN A 49 13.93 3.79 17.71
N ASN A 50 12.90 3.10 17.22
CA ASN A 50 12.23 3.44 15.96
C ASN A 50 11.50 4.79 16.03
N ALA A 51 10.90 5.14 17.17
CA ALA A 51 10.27 6.44 17.39
C ALA A 51 11.31 7.57 17.36
N ASN A 52 12.47 7.36 18.01
CA ASN A 52 13.56 8.32 17.99
C ASN A 52 14.16 8.49 16.58
N LYS A 53 14.30 7.41 15.81
CA LYS A 53 14.71 7.49 14.39
C LYS A 53 13.72 8.29 13.56
N LEU A 54 12.41 8.06 13.75
CA LEU A 54 11.39 8.80 13.02
C LEU A 54 11.41 10.30 13.33
N LYS A 55 11.70 10.68 14.59
CA LYS A 55 11.93 12.09 14.98
C LYS A 55 13.12 12.72 14.24
N GLN A 56 14.17 11.94 13.97
CA GLN A 56 15.33 12.47 13.26
C GLN A 56 15.08 12.68 11.76
N VAL A 57 14.20 11.86 11.16
CA VAL A 57 14.04 11.82 9.70
C VAL A 57 12.80 12.56 9.20
N LEU A 58 11.66 12.46 9.89
CA LEU A 58 10.36 12.92 9.36
C LEU A 58 9.53 13.78 10.32
N CYS A 59 9.70 13.65 11.64
CA CYS A 59 8.85 14.33 12.61
C CYS A 59 9.61 15.42 13.37
N LYS A 60 9.01 16.60 13.52
CA LYS A 60 9.51 17.67 14.40
C LYS A 60 9.63 17.19 15.85
N ASP A 61 8.62 16.44 16.30
CA ASP A 61 8.65 15.81 17.62
C ASP A 61 7.92 14.46 17.63
N VAL A 62 8.33 13.59 18.54
CA VAL A 62 7.72 12.29 18.77
C VAL A 62 7.57 12.10 20.27
N VAL A 63 6.32 12.02 20.72
CA VAL A 63 5.95 11.79 22.11
C VAL A 63 5.38 10.40 22.24
N TYR A 64 5.97 9.60 23.11
CA TYR A 64 5.51 8.25 23.36
C TYR A 64 5.35 7.94 24.85
N ASP A 65 4.57 6.90 25.12
CA ASP A 65 4.42 6.30 26.43
C ASP A 65 4.16 4.81 26.29
N ASN A 66 4.31 4.06 27.39
CA ASN A 66 4.05 2.64 27.36
C ASN A 66 2.56 2.37 27.07
N LYS A 67 2.33 1.35 26.26
CA LYS A 67 0.98 0.84 26.05
C LYS A 67 0.36 0.37 27.37
N PRO A 68 -0.96 0.52 27.56
CA PRO A 68 -1.65 -0.06 28.70
C PRO A 68 -1.36 -1.56 28.87
N ASN A 69 -1.22 -2.00 30.13
CA ASN A 69 -1.07 -3.40 30.46
C ASN A 69 -2.40 -4.17 30.30
N ALA A 70 -2.36 -5.50 30.41
CA ALA A 70 -3.52 -6.38 30.22
C ALA A 70 -4.71 -6.09 31.16
N TRP A 71 -4.49 -5.45 32.32
CA TRP A 71 -5.57 -5.03 33.24
C TRP A 71 -6.50 -3.97 32.61
N SER A 72 -6.05 -3.30 31.54
CA SER A 72 -6.89 -2.38 30.75
C SER A 72 -8.07 -3.09 30.07
N HIS A 73 -7.95 -4.39 29.74
CA HIS A 73 -9.06 -5.16 29.18
C HIS A 73 -10.15 -5.42 30.22
N LEU A 74 -9.76 -5.73 31.47
CA LEU A 74 -10.70 -5.91 32.58
C LEU A 74 -11.46 -4.61 32.88
N LYS A 75 -10.77 -3.47 32.85
CA LYS A 75 -11.42 -2.15 32.93
C LYS A 75 -12.38 -1.90 31.77
N GLY A 76 -12.02 -2.31 30.54
CA GLY A 76 -12.88 -2.18 29.36
C GLY A 76 -14.18 -2.99 29.49
N LEU A 77 -14.11 -4.21 30.01
CA LEU A 77 -15.29 -5.02 30.32
C LEU A 77 -16.18 -4.34 31.36
N ALA A 78 -15.59 -3.89 32.48
CA ALA A 78 -16.34 -3.25 33.58
C ALA A 78 -16.96 -1.90 33.20
N SER A 79 -16.34 -1.15 32.29
CA SER A 79 -16.81 0.18 31.85
C SER A 79 -17.63 0.18 30.57
N ASN A 80 -18.01 -1.00 30.06
CA ASN A 80 -18.73 -1.18 28.80
C ASN A 80 -18.09 -0.47 27.59
N LYS A 81 -16.75 -0.38 27.57
CA LYS A 81 -15.98 0.15 26.43
C LYS A 81 -15.49 -0.98 25.52
N PRO A 82 -15.21 -0.69 24.24
CA PRO A 82 -14.45 -1.60 23.39
C PRO A 82 -13.09 -1.94 24.01
N LEU A 83 -12.72 -3.21 23.99
CA LEU A 83 -11.42 -3.68 24.47
C LEU A 83 -10.28 -3.16 23.61
N SER A 84 -10.52 -2.97 22.31
CA SER A 84 -9.54 -2.40 21.39
C SER A 84 -9.19 -0.96 21.79
N VAL A 85 -10.19 -0.16 22.19
CA VAL A 85 -9.97 1.21 22.67
C VAL A 85 -9.16 1.23 23.96
N THR A 86 -9.53 0.42 24.95
CA THR A 86 -8.80 0.41 26.24
C THR A 86 -7.39 -0.16 26.13
N ASN A 87 -7.14 -1.03 25.15
CA ASN A 87 -5.82 -1.56 24.83
C ASN A 87 -4.81 -0.50 24.36
N PHE A 88 -5.30 0.62 23.80
CA PHE A 88 -4.42 1.66 23.24
C PHE A 88 -4.48 2.99 23.98
N HIS A 89 -5.47 3.23 24.85
CA HIS A 89 -5.57 4.47 25.64
C HIS A 89 -4.72 4.43 26.93
N SER A 90 -3.61 5.17 26.93
CA SER A 90 -2.71 5.39 28.08
C SER A 90 -3.00 6.74 28.74
N VAL A 91 -3.22 6.71 30.06
CA VAL A 91 -3.44 7.93 30.87
C VAL A 91 -2.23 8.86 30.82
N ASN A 92 -1.01 8.32 30.81
CA ASN A 92 0.20 9.13 30.75
C ASN A 92 0.36 9.78 29.38
N LEU A 93 0.07 9.05 28.30
CA LEU A 93 0.08 9.63 26.96
C LEU A 93 -1.01 10.71 26.81
N GLN A 94 -2.19 10.51 27.40
CA GLN A 94 -3.26 11.53 27.44
C GLN A 94 -2.82 12.80 28.17
N LYS A 95 -2.12 12.67 29.31
CA LYS A 95 -1.59 13.82 30.06
C LYS A 95 -0.57 14.59 29.22
N LYS A 96 0.38 13.89 28.60
CA LYS A 96 1.37 14.48 27.67
C LYS A 96 0.69 15.20 26.51
N LEU A 97 -0.34 14.60 25.90
CA LEU A 97 -1.11 15.20 24.81
C LEU A 97 -1.80 16.50 25.27
N THR A 98 -2.47 16.45 26.41
CA THR A 98 -3.18 17.61 26.98
C THR A 98 -2.20 18.75 27.28
N GLN A 99 -1.05 18.43 27.87
CA GLN A 99 0.00 19.41 28.16
C GLN A 99 0.55 20.03 26.86
N TYR A 100 0.81 19.21 25.84
CA TYR A 100 1.32 19.68 24.55
C TYR A 100 0.35 20.66 23.88
N LEU A 101 -0.93 20.30 23.80
CA LEU A 101 -1.98 21.14 23.19
C LEU A 101 -2.30 22.40 23.99
N SER A 102 -1.99 22.42 25.30
CA SER A 102 -2.13 23.65 26.10
C SER A 102 -1.03 24.67 25.83
N ALA A 103 0.13 24.23 25.32
CA ALA A 103 1.29 25.07 25.05
C ALA A 103 1.43 25.48 23.58
N GLN A 104 0.83 24.74 22.66
CA GLN A 104 0.97 24.94 21.21
C GLN A 104 -0.35 24.74 20.49
N SER A 105 -0.62 25.58 19.49
CA SER A 105 -1.74 25.37 18.57
C SER A 105 -1.40 24.28 17.55
N ILE A 106 -2.39 23.47 17.23
CA ILE A 106 -2.34 22.44 16.18
C ILE A 106 -3.42 22.75 15.16
N ASP A 107 -3.07 22.71 13.88
CA ASP A 107 -4.00 23.01 12.79
C ASP A 107 -4.86 21.77 12.46
N ALA A 108 -4.28 20.57 12.56
CA ALA A 108 -4.98 19.31 12.30
C ALA A 108 -4.51 18.17 13.21
N ILE A 109 -5.46 17.33 13.64
CA ILE A 109 -5.21 16.08 14.38
C ILE A 109 -5.66 14.91 13.49
N ILE A 110 -4.72 14.03 13.15
CA ILE A 110 -4.95 12.83 12.36
C ILE A 110 -4.82 11.60 13.26
N CYS A 111 -5.92 10.88 13.47
CA CYS A 111 -5.92 9.62 14.20
C CYS A 111 -5.77 8.44 13.24
N THR A 112 -4.91 7.47 13.54
CA THR A 112 -4.78 6.24 12.76
C THR A 112 -5.19 5.01 13.61
N SER A 113 -6.17 4.26 13.11
CA SER A 113 -7.04 3.32 13.85
C SER A 113 -8.11 4.03 14.70
N SER A 114 -9.32 3.46 14.67
CA SER A 114 -10.47 3.92 15.47
C SER A 114 -10.13 4.13 16.95
N SER A 115 -9.29 3.26 17.52
CA SER A 115 -8.95 3.27 18.95
C SER A 115 -8.25 4.56 19.39
N MET A 116 -7.57 5.25 18.48
CA MET A 116 -6.86 6.49 18.80
C MET A 116 -7.79 7.70 18.95
N ALA A 117 -9.05 7.61 18.50
CA ALA A 117 -10.04 8.65 18.72
C ALA A 117 -10.30 8.94 20.20
N GLU A 118 -10.06 7.98 21.09
CA GLU A 118 -10.28 8.17 22.52
C GLU A 118 -9.46 9.33 23.06
N TYR A 119 -8.24 9.50 22.55
CA TYR A 119 -7.38 10.60 22.96
C TYR A 119 -7.99 11.96 22.65
N VAL A 120 -8.64 12.08 21.49
CA VAL A 120 -9.40 13.27 21.10
C VAL A 120 -10.63 13.39 21.99
N PHE A 121 -11.43 12.33 22.16
CA PHE A 121 -12.65 12.34 22.96
C PHE A 121 -12.45 12.71 24.43
N GLN A 122 -11.26 12.52 24.98
CA GLN A 122 -10.90 12.92 26.34
C GLN A 122 -10.38 14.38 26.44
N LEU A 123 -10.16 15.07 25.32
CA LEU A 123 -9.79 16.50 25.33
C LEU A 123 -10.99 17.39 25.63
N LYS A 124 -10.77 18.49 26.36
CA LYS A 124 -11.76 19.56 26.53
C LYS A 124 -12.04 20.26 25.20
N GLN A 125 -13.26 20.75 25.00
CA GLN A 125 -13.68 21.44 23.76
C GLN A 125 -12.75 22.61 23.38
N THR A 126 -12.27 23.37 24.37
CA THR A 126 -11.34 24.48 24.15
C THR A 126 -10.02 24.07 23.50
N LEU A 127 -9.56 22.83 23.73
CA LEU A 127 -8.34 22.29 23.12
C LEU A 127 -8.57 21.75 21.71
N ARG A 128 -9.83 21.55 21.31
CA ARG A 128 -10.21 21.04 19.98
C ARG A 128 -10.66 22.14 19.02
N ASN A 129 -11.15 23.26 19.54
CA ASN A 129 -12.08 24.16 18.82
C ASN A 129 -11.55 24.76 17.51
N ASN A 130 -10.25 24.65 17.23
CA ASN A 130 -9.62 25.17 16.02
C ASN A 130 -8.87 24.11 15.19
N SER A 131 -8.82 22.86 15.62
CA SER A 131 -8.08 21.81 14.90
C SER A 131 -9.02 20.99 14.02
N ARG A 132 -8.64 20.80 12.75
CA ARG A 132 -9.30 19.84 11.86
C ARG A 132 -9.10 18.42 12.38
N LEU A 133 -10.19 17.67 12.57
CA LEU A 133 -10.16 16.29 13.07
C LEU A 133 -10.34 15.29 11.94
N ILE A 134 -9.31 14.50 11.68
CA ILE A 134 -9.30 13.52 10.59
C ILE A 134 -9.08 12.13 11.17
N MET A 135 -9.94 11.18 10.79
CA MET A 135 -9.77 9.77 11.12
C MET A 135 -9.28 9.01 9.90
N ASP A 136 -8.22 8.23 10.06
CA ASP A 136 -7.94 7.10 9.18
C ASP A 136 -8.29 5.82 9.91
N PHE A 137 -9.38 5.16 9.48
CA PHE A 137 -9.79 3.92 10.13
C PHE A 137 -8.74 2.83 9.96
N MET A 138 -7.97 2.84 8.87
CA MET A 138 -7.03 1.81 8.43
C MET A 138 -7.67 0.44 8.19
N ASP A 139 -8.40 -0.07 9.17
CA ASP A 139 -9.27 -1.23 9.09
C ASP A 139 -10.63 -0.87 9.71
N LEU A 140 -11.71 -1.45 9.20
CA LEU A 140 -13.00 -1.43 9.87
C LEU A 140 -13.01 -2.48 10.99
N ASP A 141 -12.49 -2.11 12.17
CA ASP A 141 -12.31 -3.03 13.30
C ASP A 141 -13.61 -3.74 13.71
N SER A 142 -14.75 -3.04 13.68
CA SER A 142 -16.04 -3.66 14.00
C SER A 142 -16.41 -4.81 13.06
N ASP A 143 -16.10 -4.71 11.77
CA ASP A 143 -16.33 -5.79 10.82
C ASP A 143 -15.32 -6.93 11.02
N LYS A 144 -14.04 -6.60 11.25
CA LYS A 144 -13.00 -7.60 11.57
C LYS A 144 -13.41 -8.48 12.75
N TRP A 145 -13.85 -7.87 13.86
CA TRP A 145 -14.31 -8.62 15.03
C TRP A 145 -15.61 -9.38 14.75
N ASN A 146 -16.53 -8.82 13.95
CA ASN A 146 -17.75 -9.52 13.53
C ASN A 146 -17.44 -10.79 12.71
N GLN A 147 -16.43 -10.77 11.85
CA GLN A 147 -15.97 -11.96 11.13
C GLN A 147 -15.43 -13.02 12.11
N TYR A 148 -14.66 -12.64 13.12
CA TYR A 148 -14.17 -13.56 14.14
C TYR A 148 -15.28 -14.19 14.98
N THR A 149 -16.43 -13.54 15.16
CA THR A 149 -17.59 -14.17 15.84
C THR A 149 -18.05 -15.45 15.14
N LYS A 150 -17.98 -15.47 13.81
CA LYS A 150 -18.45 -16.58 12.98
C LYS A 150 -17.46 -17.74 12.93
N LEU A 151 -16.20 -17.49 13.26
CA LEU A 151 -15.10 -18.46 13.20
C LEU A 151 -14.78 -19.11 14.55
N LYS A 152 -15.38 -18.63 15.65
CA LYS A 152 -15.09 -19.12 17.01
C LYS A 152 -16.34 -19.65 17.68
N SER A 153 -16.12 -20.55 18.62
CA SER A 153 -17.17 -21.13 19.46
C SER A 153 -17.36 -20.32 20.75
N PHE A 154 -18.41 -20.67 21.50
CA PHE A 154 -18.62 -20.17 22.86
C PHE A 154 -17.43 -20.51 23.77
N PRO A 155 -17.01 -19.61 24.68
CA PRO A 155 -17.55 -18.27 24.95
C PRO A 155 -16.92 -17.14 24.11
N MET A 156 -15.89 -17.42 23.33
CA MET A 156 -15.13 -16.39 22.60
C MET A 156 -15.95 -15.67 21.54
N ASN A 157 -16.91 -16.35 20.91
CA ASN A 157 -17.82 -15.73 19.95
C ASN A 157 -18.62 -14.57 20.57
N LEU A 158 -19.04 -14.68 21.84
CA LEU A 158 -19.80 -13.66 22.55
C LEU A 158 -18.94 -12.44 22.86
N ILE A 159 -17.68 -12.64 23.23
CA ILE A 159 -16.71 -11.56 23.47
C ILE A 159 -16.49 -10.77 22.17
N TYR A 160 -16.25 -11.46 21.05
CA TYR A 160 -16.05 -10.82 19.76
C TYR A 160 -17.32 -10.16 19.24
N TRP A 161 -18.49 -10.74 19.52
CA TRP A 161 -19.77 -10.14 19.16
C TRP A 161 -19.97 -8.82 19.92
N ARG A 162 -19.75 -8.84 21.24
CA ARG A 162 -19.79 -7.62 22.07
C ARG A 162 -18.82 -6.58 21.52
N GLU A 163 -17.58 -6.97 21.26
CA GLU A 163 -16.55 -6.07 20.74
C GLU A 163 -16.97 -5.43 19.41
N SER A 164 -17.46 -6.23 18.44
CA SER A 164 -17.95 -5.72 17.16
C SER A 164 -19.12 -4.72 17.31
N LYS A 165 -20.04 -4.96 18.26
CA LYS A 165 -21.18 -4.06 18.49
C LYS A 165 -20.72 -2.74 19.10
N LEU A 166 -19.86 -2.80 20.11
CA LEU A 166 -19.34 -1.60 20.78
C LEU A 166 -18.45 -0.78 19.84
N LEU A 167 -17.54 -1.43 19.09
CA LEU A 167 -16.73 -0.74 18.09
C LEU A 167 -17.57 -0.12 17.01
N SER A 168 -18.60 -0.81 16.52
CA SER A 168 -19.46 -0.23 15.50
C SER A 168 -20.13 1.05 16.01
N ALA A 169 -20.65 1.07 17.24
CA ALA A 169 -21.19 2.29 17.83
C ALA A 169 -20.13 3.39 18.02
N TYR A 170 -18.91 2.99 18.40
CA TYR A 170 -17.78 3.89 18.59
C TYR A 170 -17.30 4.52 17.27
N GLU A 171 -17.17 3.75 16.20
CA GLU A 171 -16.84 4.23 14.85
C GLU A 171 -17.93 5.18 14.33
N GLN A 172 -19.21 4.94 14.66
CA GLN A 172 -20.29 5.88 14.34
C GLN A 172 -20.26 7.17 15.17
N ARG A 173 -19.67 7.15 16.37
CA ARG A 173 -19.40 8.38 17.12
C ARG A 173 -18.27 9.17 16.45
N ILE A 174 -17.23 8.50 15.98
CA ILE A 174 -16.14 9.12 15.23
C ILE A 174 -16.69 9.84 13.99
N HIS A 175 -17.53 9.19 13.18
CA HIS A 175 -18.16 9.80 12.00
C HIS A 175 -18.95 11.08 12.31
N ARG A 176 -19.58 11.15 13.49
CA ARG A 176 -20.32 12.34 13.94
C ARG A 176 -19.40 13.48 14.38
N GLU A 177 -18.37 13.17 15.16
CA GLU A 177 -17.50 14.16 15.80
C GLU A 177 -16.30 14.61 14.93
N PHE A 178 -15.85 13.80 13.99
CA PHE A 178 -14.72 14.13 13.12
C PHE A 178 -15.18 14.88 11.87
N ASP A 179 -14.25 15.63 11.28
CA ASP A 179 -14.50 16.44 10.09
C ASP A 179 -14.43 15.61 8.81
N ALA A 180 -13.55 14.61 8.78
CA ALA A 180 -13.38 13.67 7.67
C ALA A 180 -12.90 12.30 8.17
N SER A 181 -13.25 11.25 7.42
CA SER A 181 -12.79 9.89 7.70
C SER A 181 -12.36 9.14 6.44
N PHE A 182 -11.24 8.42 6.52
CA PHE A 182 -10.71 7.59 5.45
C PHE A 182 -11.01 6.11 5.64
N PHE A 183 -11.31 5.47 4.52
CA PHE A 183 -11.42 4.03 4.35
C PHE A 183 -10.52 3.57 3.20
N ILE A 184 -10.05 2.33 3.24
CA ILE A 184 -9.17 1.79 2.20
C ILE A 184 -9.99 1.47 0.93
N SER A 185 -11.24 1.00 1.09
CA SER A 185 -12.07 0.54 -0.02
C SER A 185 -13.50 1.07 0.01
N LYS A 186 -14.13 1.09 -1.16
CA LYS A 186 -15.58 1.37 -1.30
C LYS A 186 -16.43 0.34 -0.55
N ASN A 187 -15.97 -0.90 -0.45
CA ASN A 187 -16.69 -1.95 0.27
C ASN A 187 -16.78 -1.67 1.77
N GLU A 188 -15.70 -1.17 2.38
CA GLU A 188 -15.71 -0.77 3.78
C GLU A 188 -16.66 0.40 4.04
N VAL A 189 -16.69 1.40 3.16
CA VAL A 189 -17.68 2.50 3.24
C VAL A 189 -19.10 1.94 3.16
N SER A 190 -19.39 1.06 2.21
CA SER A 190 -20.69 0.42 2.09
C SER A 190 -21.07 -0.39 3.32
N LEU A 191 -20.12 -1.11 3.93
CA LEU A 191 -20.34 -1.87 5.18
C LEU A 191 -20.61 -0.93 6.36
N PHE A 192 -19.83 0.14 6.48
CA PHE A 192 -19.94 1.16 7.52
C PHE A 192 -21.31 1.86 7.47
N LEU A 193 -21.77 2.24 6.26
CA LEU A 193 -23.03 2.94 6.03
C LEU A 193 -24.29 2.08 6.14
N ARG A 194 -24.18 0.76 6.39
CA ARG A 194 -25.36 -0.08 6.65
C ARG A 194 -26.17 0.36 7.88
N LYS A 195 -25.57 1.14 8.77
CA LYS A 195 -26.16 1.52 10.07
C LYS A 195 -26.45 3.01 10.21
N GLU A 196 -25.85 3.86 9.39
CA GLU A 196 -25.95 5.32 9.50
C GLU A 196 -25.88 5.96 8.11
N LYS A 197 -26.42 7.18 7.99
CA LYS A 197 -26.36 7.94 6.75
C LYS A 197 -24.96 8.53 6.54
N ASP A 198 -24.57 8.67 5.28
CA ASP A 198 -23.37 9.42 4.94
C ASP A 198 -23.62 10.91 5.23
N LEU A 199 -22.72 11.51 6.01
CA LEU A 199 -22.74 12.94 6.34
C LEU A 199 -21.91 13.76 5.34
N GLY A 200 -21.45 13.14 4.24
CA GLY A 200 -20.61 13.76 3.22
C GLY A 200 -19.14 13.87 3.63
N LYS A 201 -18.71 13.07 4.61
CA LYS A 201 -17.39 13.14 5.27
C LYS A 201 -16.53 11.89 5.08
N LEU A 202 -17.04 10.90 4.34
CA LEU A 202 -16.36 9.62 4.15
C LEU A 202 -15.60 9.60 2.82
N HIS A 203 -14.31 9.26 2.89
CA HIS A 203 -13.42 9.27 1.74
C HIS A 203 -12.72 7.92 1.57
N VAL A 204 -12.66 7.44 0.32
CA VAL A 204 -11.88 6.24 -0.01
C VAL A 204 -10.48 6.64 -0.47
N VAL A 205 -9.48 6.21 0.31
CA VAL A 205 -8.04 6.37 0.06
C VAL A 205 -7.38 5.01 0.20
N ALA A 206 -7.28 4.28 -0.90
CA ALA A 206 -6.60 2.99 -0.95
C ALA A 206 -5.11 3.14 -0.63
N ASN A 207 -4.48 2.04 -0.20
CA ASN A 207 -3.03 2.01 -0.02
C ASN A 207 -2.30 2.27 -1.33
N GLY A 208 -1.22 3.03 -1.25
CA GLY A 208 -0.30 3.23 -2.36
C GLY A 208 0.80 2.17 -2.39
N MET A 209 1.57 2.19 -3.47
CA MET A 209 2.84 1.48 -3.56
C MET A 209 4.00 2.47 -3.45
N ASP A 210 5.13 2.00 -2.93
CA ASP A 210 6.37 2.75 -3.02
C ASP A 210 6.90 2.69 -4.47
N THR A 211 6.89 3.84 -5.12
CA THR A 211 7.42 4.00 -6.48
C THR A 211 8.85 4.52 -6.47
N SER A 212 9.36 4.99 -5.33
CA SER A 212 10.73 5.54 -5.26
C SER A 212 11.81 4.48 -5.51
N SER A 213 11.48 3.21 -5.24
CA SER A 213 12.37 2.07 -5.49
C SER A 213 12.44 1.63 -6.97
N PHE A 214 11.56 2.14 -7.84
CA PHE A 214 11.49 1.78 -9.26
C PHE A 214 11.31 3.05 -10.10
N GLN A 215 12.34 3.46 -10.83
CA GLN A 215 12.33 4.69 -11.61
C GLN A 215 12.87 4.42 -13.02
N PRO A 216 12.46 5.21 -14.02
CA PRO A 216 13.10 5.16 -15.33
C PRO A 216 14.61 5.45 -15.19
N VAL A 217 15.41 4.74 -15.98
CA VAL A 217 16.84 5.00 -16.11
C VAL A 217 17.12 5.65 -17.45
N ASP A 218 18.05 6.60 -17.48
CA ASP A 218 18.36 7.38 -18.69
C ASP A 218 19.01 6.52 -19.78
N GLU A 219 19.82 5.53 -19.40
CA GLU A 219 20.56 4.68 -20.33
C GLU A 219 20.20 3.20 -20.16
N LYS A 220 19.81 2.58 -21.28
CA LYS A 220 19.62 1.13 -21.39
C LYS A 220 20.87 0.45 -21.95
N PRO A 221 21.11 -0.83 -21.64
CA PRO A 221 22.23 -1.57 -22.22
C PRO A 221 22.18 -1.55 -23.75
N GLN A 222 23.31 -1.29 -24.42
CA GLN A 222 23.38 -1.29 -25.90
C GLN A 222 23.06 -2.67 -26.50
N GLN A 223 23.31 -3.76 -25.77
CA GLN A 223 22.97 -5.11 -26.19
C GLN A 223 21.51 -5.43 -25.81
N GLY A 224 20.74 -5.92 -26.78
CA GLY A 224 19.33 -6.25 -26.58
C GLY A 224 18.59 -6.62 -27.88
N PRO A 225 17.27 -6.78 -27.80
CA PRO A 225 16.42 -6.39 -26.67
C PRO A 225 16.46 -7.38 -25.49
N ASN A 226 16.41 -6.85 -24.27
CA ASN A 226 16.25 -7.63 -23.05
C ASN A 226 14.77 -7.57 -22.61
N LEU A 227 14.10 -8.70 -22.63
CA LEU A 227 12.75 -8.87 -22.14
C LEU A 227 12.80 -9.37 -20.70
N LEU A 228 11.91 -8.87 -19.84
CA LEU A 228 11.88 -9.21 -18.42
C LEU A 228 10.50 -9.73 -18.01
N PHE A 229 10.51 -10.80 -17.22
CA PHE A 229 9.40 -11.22 -16.37
C PHE A 229 9.94 -11.47 -14.96
N THR A 230 9.22 -11.03 -13.92
CA THR A 230 9.64 -11.22 -12.52
C THR A 230 8.65 -12.05 -11.72
N GLY A 231 9.09 -12.74 -10.66
CA GLY A 231 8.16 -13.39 -9.70
C GLY A 231 8.74 -14.57 -8.94
N VAL A 232 7.95 -15.14 -8.04
CA VAL A 232 8.27 -16.42 -7.36
C VAL A 232 7.89 -17.56 -8.30
N MET A 233 8.85 -18.40 -8.67
CA MET A 233 8.73 -19.37 -9.77
C MET A 233 8.27 -20.77 -9.33
N ASP A 234 7.77 -20.89 -8.10
CA ASP A 234 6.99 -22.02 -7.58
C ASP A 234 5.48 -21.71 -7.56
N TYR A 235 5.10 -20.49 -7.98
CA TYR A 235 3.72 -20.05 -8.05
C TYR A 235 3.13 -20.36 -9.43
N LEU A 236 2.07 -21.17 -9.44
CA LEU A 236 1.46 -21.70 -10.67
C LEU A 236 1.18 -20.63 -11.75
N PRO A 237 0.57 -19.46 -11.45
CA PRO A 237 0.41 -18.37 -12.43
C PRO A 237 1.71 -17.90 -13.10
N ASN A 238 2.82 -17.85 -12.36
CA ASN A 238 4.10 -17.41 -12.91
C ASN A 238 4.70 -18.50 -13.82
N ILE A 239 4.66 -19.75 -13.36
CA ILE A 239 5.11 -20.91 -14.14
C ILE A 239 4.35 -20.99 -15.46
N ASP A 240 3.01 -20.89 -15.38
CA ASP A 240 2.13 -20.95 -16.55
C ASP A 240 2.47 -19.85 -17.57
N ALA A 241 2.64 -18.60 -17.11
CA ALA A 241 2.94 -17.46 -17.94
C ALA A 241 4.28 -17.62 -18.69
N VAL A 242 5.37 -17.94 -17.97
CA VAL A 242 6.71 -18.04 -18.58
C VAL A 242 6.85 -19.25 -19.49
N CYS A 243 6.29 -20.40 -19.11
CA CYS A 243 6.31 -21.58 -19.97
C CYS A 243 5.52 -21.32 -21.26
N TRP A 244 4.30 -20.78 -21.14
CA TRP A 244 3.48 -20.49 -22.32
C TRP A 244 4.16 -19.50 -23.26
N PHE A 245 4.76 -18.43 -22.73
CA PHE A 245 5.46 -17.45 -23.55
C PHE A 245 6.68 -18.04 -24.26
N VAL A 246 7.50 -18.84 -23.56
CA VAL A 246 8.67 -19.49 -24.15
C VAL A 246 8.29 -20.54 -25.19
N GLU A 247 7.18 -21.26 -25.00
CA GLU A 247 6.71 -22.28 -25.94
C GLU A 247 6.06 -21.66 -27.20
N ASN A 248 5.28 -20.57 -27.05
CA ASN A 248 4.39 -20.11 -28.12
C ASN A 248 4.85 -18.83 -28.82
N ALA A 249 5.53 -17.91 -28.12
CA ALA A 249 5.93 -16.62 -28.68
C ALA A 249 7.46 -16.52 -28.91
N TRP A 250 8.25 -17.01 -27.96
CA TRP A 250 9.70 -16.83 -27.98
C TRP A 250 10.44 -17.36 -29.23
N PRO A 251 10.08 -18.51 -29.83
CA PRO A 251 10.76 -18.99 -31.04
C PRO A 251 10.67 -17.99 -32.20
N LYS A 252 9.50 -17.36 -32.38
CA LYS A 252 9.26 -16.35 -33.42
C LYS A 252 10.01 -15.05 -33.13
N ILE A 253 10.13 -14.67 -31.86
CA ILE A 253 10.93 -13.52 -31.42
C ILE A 253 12.41 -13.73 -31.76
N ILE A 254 12.96 -14.90 -31.42
CA ILE A 254 14.36 -15.24 -31.69
C ILE A 254 14.66 -15.32 -33.19
N GLU A 255 13.72 -15.77 -34.01
CA GLU A 255 13.88 -15.77 -35.48
C GLU A 255 14.10 -14.34 -36.02
N LYS A 256 13.35 -13.36 -35.50
CA LYS A 256 13.42 -11.96 -35.96
C LYS A 256 14.48 -11.13 -35.23
N MET A 257 14.79 -11.48 -33.98
CA MET A 257 15.75 -10.80 -33.11
C MET A 257 16.68 -11.81 -32.46
N PRO A 258 17.70 -12.32 -33.19
CA PRO A 258 18.54 -13.44 -32.74
C PRO A 258 19.35 -13.19 -31.47
N ASP A 259 19.55 -11.92 -31.11
CA ASP A 259 20.29 -11.46 -29.94
C ASP A 259 19.37 -11.12 -28.74
N ALA A 260 18.06 -11.26 -28.90
CA ALA A 260 17.11 -11.02 -27.83
C ALA A 260 17.33 -11.97 -26.65
N LYS A 261 17.20 -11.45 -25.43
CA LYS A 261 17.29 -12.23 -24.19
C LYS A 261 16.01 -12.12 -23.40
N PHE A 262 15.51 -13.24 -22.87
CA PHE A 262 14.37 -13.27 -21.97
C PHE A 262 14.81 -13.66 -20.57
N TYR A 263 14.77 -12.69 -19.66
CA TYR A 263 15.11 -12.85 -18.25
C TYR A 263 13.86 -13.22 -17.45
N ILE A 264 13.88 -14.42 -16.89
CA ILE A 264 12.92 -14.92 -15.91
C ILE A 264 13.56 -14.71 -14.54
N ALA A 265 13.27 -13.58 -13.90
CA ALA A 265 13.94 -13.14 -12.70
C ALA A 265 13.11 -13.40 -11.42
N GLY A 266 13.65 -14.23 -10.53
CA GLY A 266 13.09 -14.42 -9.19
C GLY A 266 13.24 -15.82 -8.62
N MET A 267 12.90 -15.94 -7.34
CA MET A 267 13.24 -17.10 -6.50
C MET A 267 12.42 -18.36 -6.81
N ASN A 268 12.93 -19.49 -6.35
CA ASN A 268 12.30 -20.82 -6.37
C ASN A 268 11.88 -21.32 -7.77
N PRO A 269 12.74 -21.29 -8.80
CA PRO A 269 12.40 -21.89 -10.08
C PRO A 269 12.16 -23.39 -9.92
N THR A 270 10.98 -23.84 -10.34
CA THR A 270 10.73 -25.28 -10.47
C THR A 270 11.57 -25.86 -11.60
N THR A 271 11.82 -27.17 -11.58
CA THR A 271 12.55 -27.88 -12.64
C THR A 271 11.97 -27.60 -14.04
N LYS A 272 10.65 -27.39 -14.13
CA LYS A 272 9.98 -27.01 -15.38
C LYS A 272 10.42 -25.63 -15.88
N VAL A 273 10.56 -24.65 -14.98
CA VAL A 273 11.03 -23.30 -15.33
C VAL A 273 12.53 -23.32 -15.63
N GLU A 274 13.33 -24.05 -14.85
CA GLU A 274 14.78 -24.19 -15.08
C GLU A 274 15.08 -24.77 -16.47
N ALA A 275 14.27 -25.74 -16.93
CA ALA A 275 14.40 -26.36 -18.25
C ALA A 275 14.21 -25.37 -19.40
N LEU A 276 13.53 -24.23 -19.19
CA LEU A 276 13.34 -23.22 -20.23
C LEU A 276 14.66 -22.59 -20.70
N GLN A 277 15.73 -22.64 -19.90
CA GLN A 277 17.07 -22.18 -20.28
C GLN A 277 17.68 -22.96 -21.45
N GLN A 278 17.13 -24.12 -21.80
CA GLN A 278 17.52 -24.85 -23.01
C GLN A 278 17.11 -24.10 -24.29
N SER A 279 16.14 -23.19 -24.20
CA SER A 279 15.76 -22.31 -25.31
C SER A 279 16.76 -21.18 -25.47
N LYS A 280 17.21 -20.92 -26.71
CA LYS A 280 18.19 -19.86 -27.03
C LYS A 280 17.72 -18.52 -26.45
N GLY A 281 18.61 -17.85 -25.72
CA GLY A 281 18.36 -16.51 -25.17
C GLY A 281 17.49 -16.47 -23.90
N VAL A 282 16.98 -17.59 -23.41
CA VAL A 282 16.24 -17.63 -22.13
C VAL A 282 17.22 -17.77 -20.96
N ILE A 283 17.04 -16.93 -19.94
CA ILE A 283 17.88 -16.87 -18.74
C ILE A 283 16.97 -16.98 -17.51
N VAL A 284 17.19 -17.98 -16.67
CA VAL A 284 16.47 -18.14 -15.40
C VAL A 284 17.42 -17.83 -14.27
N THR A 285 17.15 -16.78 -13.50
CA THR A 285 18.15 -16.25 -12.55
C THR A 285 18.16 -16.97 -11.21
N GLY A 286 17.01 -17.52 -10.79
CA GLY A 286 16.79 -17.85 -9.38
C GLY A 286 16.70 -16.60 -8.49
N PHE A 287 17.01 -16.75 -7.20
CA PHE A 287 17.06 -15.64 -6.27
C PHE A 287 18.08 -14.58 -6.71
N VAL A 288 17.72 -13.30 -6.59
CA VAL A 288 18.59 -12.17 -6.90
C VAL A 288 18.54 -11.18 -5.74
N ASP A 289 19.71 -10.65 -5.36
CA ASP A 289 19.83 -9.72 -4.22
C ASP A 289 19.07 -8.41 -4.48
N ASP A 290 19.12 -7.93 -5.72
CA ASP A 290 18.44 -6.71 -6.14
C ASP A 290 17.72 -6.89 -7.47
N ILE A 291 16.39 -7.03 -7.39
CA ILE A 291 15.53 -7.16 -8.57
C ILE A 291 15.53 -5.89 -9.43
N ARG A 292 15.79 -4.70 -8.86
CA ARG A 292 15.76 -3.41 -9.58
C ARG A 292 16.78 -3.39 -10.71
N SER A 293 17.95 -3.99 -10.48
CA SER A 293 18.99 -4.12 -11.51
C SER A 293 18.51 -4.82 -12.80
N TYR A 294 17.50 -5.69 -12.71
CA TYR A 294 16.89 -6.33 -13.88
C TYR A 294 15.88 -5.42 -14.57
N PHE A 295 15.10 -4.63 -13.83
CA PHE A 295 14.22 -3.60 -14.41
C PHE A 295 15.03 -2.54 -15.15
N ASP A 296 16.15 -2.10 -14.58
CA ASP A 296 17.03 -1.10 -15.18
C ASP A 296 17.60 -1.58 -16.52
N ARG A 297 17.98 -2.86 -16.61
CA ARG A 297 18.56 -3.49 -17.80
C ARG A 297 17.52 -3.95 -18.84
N ALA A 298 16.26 -4.03 -18.47
CA ALA A 298 15.19 -4.46 -19.35
C ALA A 298 14.82 -3.36 -20.36
N HIS A 299 14.53 -3.78 -21.58
CA HIS A 299 13.98 -2.95 -22.64
C HIS A 299 12.45 -3.09 -22.69
N ILE A 300 11.93 -4.28 -22.37
CA ILE A 300 10.51 -4.61 -22.45
C ILE A 300 10.15 -5.45 -21.24
N PHE A 301 9.02 -5.14 -20.59
CA PHE A 301 8.42 -6.04 -19.61
C PHE A 301 7.33 -6.88 -20.28
N VAL A 302 7.36 -8.19 -20.10
CA VAL A 302 6.35 -9.10 -20.64
C VAL A 302 5.50 -9.64 -19.49
N ALA A 303 4.18 -9.60 -19.64
CA ALA A 303 3.23 -10.09 -18.66
C ALA A 303 2.20 -11.05 -19.30
N PRO A 304 2.61 -12.28 -19.69
CA PRO A 304 1.82 -13.20 -20.48
C PRO A 304 0.89 -14.06 -19.60
N PHE A 305 0.13 -13.44 -18.70
CA PHE A 305 -0.66 -14.16 -17.69
C PHE A 305 -1.92 -14.77 -18.29
N ARG A 306 -2.09 -16.09 -18.13
CA ARG A 306 -3.37 -16.77 -18.40
C ARG A 306 -4.13 -17.16 -17.15
N ILE A 307 -3.49 -16.97 -16.00
CA ILE A 307 -4.03 -17.17 -14.66
C ILE A 307 -3.57 -15.98 -13.84
N ALA A 308 -4.49 -15.18 -13.31
CA ALA A 308 -4.18 -14.04 -12.45
C ALA A 308 -5.39 -13.71 -11.57
N ARG A 309 -5.16 -13.04 -10.44
CA ARG A 309 -6.19 -12.42 -9.61
C ARG A 309 -5.66 -11.13 -9.00
N GLY A 310 -6.49 -10.10 -9.00
CA GLY A 310 -6.15 -8.81 -8.41
C GLY A 310 -5.05 -8.08 -9.15
N VAL A 311 -4.57 -7.00 -8.53
CA VAL A 311 -3.57 -6.10 -9.12
C VAL A 311 -2.21 -6.80 -9.21
N GLN A 312 -1.64 -6.81 -10.41
CA GLN A 312 -0.31 -7.37 -10.65
C GLN A 312 0.77 -6.34 -10.28
N ASN A 313 1.28 -6.40 -9.05
CA ASN A 313 2.30 -5.45 -8.56
C ASN A 313 3.54 -5.38 -9.46
N LYS A 314 3.94 -6.49 -10.08
CA LYS A 314 5.08 -6.51 -11.01
C LYS A 314 4.86 -5.69 -12.28
N VAL A 315 3.61 -5.60 -12.75
CA VAL A 315 3.25 -4.72 -13.87
C VAL A 315 3.34 -3.27 -13.42
N LEU A 316 2.87 -2.94 -12.21
CA LEU A 316 3.04 -1.60 -11.66
C LEU A 316 4.50 -1.22 -11.41
N GLN A 317 5.36 -2.18 -11.03
CA GLN A 317 6.81 -1.96 -10.92
C GLN A 317 7.44 -1.70 -12.29
N ALA A 318 7.02 -2.43 -13.32
CA ALA A 318 7.46 -2.19 -14.70
C ALA A 318 7.02 -0.80 -15.19
N PHE A 319 5.77 -0.42 -14.93
CA PHE A 319 5.24 0.91 -15.24
C PHE A 319 6.02 2.00 -14.49
N ALA A 320 6.29 1.82 -13.20
CA ALA A 320 7.09 2.77 -12.40
C ALA A 320 8.52 2.92 -12.97
N SER A 321 9.09 1.85 -13.50
CA SER A 321 10.41 1.82 -14.15
C SER A 321 10.40 2.37 -15.58
N GLY A 322 9.26 2.87 -16.08
CA GLY A 322 9.11 3.37 -17.45
C GLY A 322 9.27 2.32 -18.54
N LEU A 323 9.10 1.04 -18.21
CA LEU A 323 9.29 -0.03 -19.18
C LEU A 323 8.08 -0.13 -20.13
N PRO A 324 8.30 -0.09 -21.46
CA PRO A 324 7.33 -0.56 -22.42
C PRO A 324 6.87 -1.96 -22.04
N THR A 325 5.56 -2.14 -21.89
CA THR A 325 5.00 -3.38 -21.35
C THR A 325 4.04 -4.01 -22.35
N VAL A 326 4.19 -5.32 -22.57
CA VAL A 326 3.28 -6.16 -23.37
C VAL A 326 2.70 -7.24 -22.48
N GLY A 327 1.41 -7.53 -22.57
CA GLY A 327 0.83 -8.63 -21.81
C GLY A 327 -0.65 -8.83 -22.08
N THR A 328 -1.25 -9.75 -21.32
CA THR A 328 -2.62 -10.21 -21.52
C THR A 328 -3.66 -9.27 -20.92
N ALA A 329 -4.92 -9.47 -21.29
CA ALA A 329 -6.05 -8.78 -20.64
C ALA A 329 -6.06 -9.06 -19.12
N MET A 330 -5.69 -10.27 -18.71
CA MET A 330 -5.54 -10.63 -17.29
C MET A 330 -4.40 -9.89 -16.58
N ALA A 331 -3.31 -9.57 -17.28
CA ALA A 331 -2.23 -8.77 -16.72
C ALA A 331 -2.66 -7.34 -16.38
N ALA A 332 -3.61 -6.81 -17.15
CA ALA A 332 -4.19 -5.48 -16.96
C ALA A 332 -5.31 -5.46 -15.87
N GLU A 333 -5.76 -6.60 -15.37
CA GLU A 333 -6.86 -6.67 -14.41
C GLU A 333 -6.51 -5.93 -13.11
N GLY A 334 -7.44 -5.07 -12.66
CA GLY A 334 -7.23 -4.22 -11.48
C GLY A 334 -6.33 -3.00 -11.72
N ILE A 335 -5.72 -2.88 -12.90
CA ILE A 335 -4.94 -1.72 -13.30
C ILE A 335 -5.80 -0.81 -14.20
N SER A 336 -5.86 0.47 -13.89
CA SER A 336 -6.61 1.49 -14.64
C SER A 336 -5.87 1.91 -15.91
N CYS A 337 -5.21 0.95 -16.57
CA CYS A 337 -4.48 1.14 -17.80
C CYS A 337 -5.41 1.02 -19.00
N LYS A 338 -4.89 1.40 -20.17
CA LYS A 338 -5.59 1.39 -21.45
C LYS A 338 -4.64 0.79 -22.49
N ASN A 339 -5.16 -0.10 -23.31
CA ASN A 339 -4.45 -0.67 -24.45
C ASN A 339 -3.91 0.45 -25.35
N ASN A 340 -2.69 0.28 -25.89
CA ASN A 340 -2.00 1.23 -26.77
C ASN A 340 -1.71 2.62 -26.16
N VAL A 341 -1.96 2.82 -24.86
CA VAL A 341 -1.66 4.08 -24.16
C VAL A 341 -0.64 3.85 -23.05
N HIS A 342 -0.85 2.83 -22.22
CA HIS A 342 0.03 2.51 -21.09
C HIS A 342 0.72 1.14 -21.22
N MET A 343 0.12 0.25 -22.01
CA MET A 343 0.56 -1.13 -22.23
C MET A 343 -0.04 -1.63 -23.55
N LEU A 344 0.68 -2.52 -24.24
CA LEU A 344 0.13 -3.24 -25.38
C LEU A 344 -0.52 -4.53 -24.88
N ILE A 345 -1.84 -4.63 -25.02
CA ILE A 345 -2.65 -5.71 -24.44
C ILE A 345 -3.07 -6.68 -25.55
N THR A 346 -2.73 -7.96 -25.42
CA THR A 346 -3.21 -9.05 -26.28
C THR A 346 -3.15 -10.39 -25.56
N ASP A 347 -4.12 -11.26 -25.87
CA ASP A 347 -4.16 -12.65 -25.41
C ASP A 347 -3.64 -13.65 -26.46
N ASP A 348 -3.32 -13.18 -27.66
CA ASP A 348 -2.81 -13.99 -28.76
C ASP A 348 -1.27 -13.97 -28.80
N ALA A 349 -0.67 -15.14 -29.07
CA ALA A 349 0.79 -15.27 -29.08
C ALA A 349 1.43 -14.52 -30.27
N ASP A 350 0.79 -14.53 -31.44
CA ASP A 350 1.36 -13.96 -32.66
C ASP A 350 1.26 -12.43 -32.61
N GLU A 351 0.13 -11.90 -32.18
CA GLU A 351 -0.01 -10.47 -31.91
C GLU A 351 0.95 -10.01 -30.80
N MET A 352 1.24 -10.84 -29.79
CA MET A 352 2.23 -10.52 -28.75
C MET A 352 3.63 -10.39 -29.35
N VAL A 353 4.03 -11.29 -30.25
CA VAL A 353 5.31 -11.22 -30.98
C VAL A 353 5.38 -9.94 -31.80
N GLU A 354 4.33 -9.63 -32.57
CA GLU A 354 4.25 -8.41 -33.37
C GLU A 354 4.40 -7.14 -32.53
N LYS A 355 3.73 -7.08 -31.37
CA LYS A 355 3.82 -5.97 -30.42
C LYS A 355 5.22 -5.80 -29.82
N ILE A 356 5.89 -6.90 -29.50
CA ILE A 356 7.26 -6.87 -28.99
C ILE A 356 8.23 -6.35 -30.08
N ILE A 357 8.09 -6.82 -31.32
CA ILE A 357 8.87 -6.32 -32.46
C ILE A 357 8.56 -4.85 -32.74
N TRP A 358 7.29 -4.45 -32.62
CA TRP A 358 6.89 -3.06 -32.81
C TRP A 358 7.55 -2.14 -31.78
N ILE A 359 7.65 -2.55 -30.50
CA ILE A 359 8.35 -1.77 -29.46
C ILE A 359 9.81 -1.52 -29.84
N THR A 360 10.52 -2.52 -30.38
CA THR A 360 11.93 -2.36 -30.74
C THR A 360 12.12 -1.54 -32.01
N ALA A 361 11.18 -1.61 -32.95
CA ALA A 361 11.20 -0.85 -34.19
C ALA A 361 10.75 0.61 -34.02
N ASN A 362 10.01 0.95 -32.96
CA ASN A 362 9.40 2.27 -32.74
C ASN A 362 9.78 2.84 -31.36
N PRO A 363 11.06 3.21 -31.15
CA PRO A 363 11.57 3.58 -29.83
C PRO A 363 10.91 4.83 -29.24
N ALA A 364 10.53 5.82 -30.07
CA ALA A 364 9.88 7.04 -29.58
C ALA A 364 8.47 6.73 -29.01
N GLU A 365 7.71 5.90 -29.71
CA GLU A 365 6.39 5.46 -29.30
C GLU A 365 6.46 4.52 -28.09
N ALA A 366 7.48 3.67 -28.02
CA ALA A 366 7.76 2.83 -26.86
C ALA A 366 8.08 3.68 -25.61
N ILE A 367 8.92 4.70 -25.74
CA ILE A 367 9.21 5.65 -24.65
C ILE A 367 7.90 6.32 -24.18
N LYS A 368 7.09 6.81 -25.11
CA LYS A 368 5.79 7.43 -24.79
C LYS A 368 4.84 6.47 -24.06
N LEU A 369 4.82 5.19 -24.44
CA LEU A 369 4.06 4.15 -23.75
C LEU A 369 4.51 4.02 -22.29
N GLY A 370 5.82 3.98 -22.06
CA GLY A 370 6.44 3.94 -20.73
C GLY A 370 6.15 5.19 -19.90
N GLU A 371 6.30 6.39 -20.46
CA GLU A 371 6.02 7.67 -19.80
C GLU A 371 4.55 7.77 -19.34
N ASN A 372 3.61 7.39 -20.20
CA ASN A 372 2.19 7.34 -19.83
C ASN A 372 1.96 6.37 -18.66
N ALA A 373 2.64 5.21 -18.68
CA ALA A 373 2.54 4.20 -17.62
C ALA A 373 3.11 4.71 -16.28
N VAL A 374 4.24 5.42 -16.31
CA VAL A 374 4.82 6.11 -15.13
C VAL A 374 3.82 7.11 -14.57
N GLN A 375 3.23 7.95 -15.42
CA GLN A 375 2.27 8.96 -14.98
C GLN A 375 1.02 8.32 -14.37
N LEU A 376 0.51 7.23 -14.96
CA LEU A 376 -0.61 6.46 -14.40
C LEU A 376 -0.28 5.92 -13.01
N VAL A 377 0.91 5.34 -12.83
CA VAL A 377 1.36 4.83 -11.53
C VAL A 377 1.48 5.97 -10.53
N LYS A 378 2.12 7.08 -10.90
CA LYS A 378 2.28 8.25 -10.05
C LYS A 378 0.94 8.82 -9.60
N GLU A 379 -0.03 8.95 -10.49
CA GLU A 379 -1.34 9.53 -10.16
C GLU A 379 -2.23 8.56 -9.36
N LYS A 380 -2.28 7.29 -9.75
CA LYS A 380 -3.32 6.37 -9.28
C LYS A 380 -2.83 5.30 -8.33
N TYR A 381 -1.53 5.01 -8.26
CA TYR A 381 -1.01 3.85 -7.54
C TYR A 381 0.08 4.21 -6.52
N SER A 382 0.82 5.31 -6.71
CA SER A 382 1.81 5.79 -5.75
C SER A 382 1.16 6.27 -4.45
N TRP A 383 1.93 6.27 -3.36
CA TRP A 383 1.47 6.90 -2.11
C TRP A 383 1.15 8.37 -2.31
N GLU A 384 2.01 9.10 -3.02
CA GLU A 384 1.86 10.52 -3.31
C GLU A 384 0.52 10.79 -4.03
N GLY A 385 0.21 10.02 -5.06
CA GLY A 385 -1.03 10.12 -5.82
C GLY A 385 -2.27 9.79 -4.99
N LYS A 386 -2.22 8.72 -4.18
CA LYS A 386 -3.32 8.35 -3.27
C LYS A 386 -3.57 9.42 -2.20
N LEU A 387 -2.51 10.04 -1.70
CA LEU A 387 -2.55 10.98 -0.58
C LEU A 387 -2.90 12.42 -1.00
N THR A 388 -3.02 12.73 -2.29
CA THR A 388 -3.58 14.02 -2.76
C THR A 388 -4.96 14.33 -2.14
N LYS A 389 -5.78 13.30 -1.86
CA LYS A 389 -7.05 13.47 -1.16
C LYS A 389 -6.90 13.92 0.30
N LEU A 390 -5.82 13.53 0.96
CA LEU A 390 -5.50 13.99 2.32
C LEU A 390 -5.17 15.49 2.30
N ASP A 391 -4.42 15.94 1.30
CA ASP A 391 -4.03 17.35 1.14
C ASP A 391 -5.27 18.25 1.01
N ASN A 392 -6.22 17.86 0.16
CA ASN A 392 -7.47 18.60 -0.05
C ASN A 392 -8.35 18.72 1.20
N LEU A 393 -8.16 17.87 2.21
CA LEU A 393 -8.92 17.90 3.45
C LEU A 393 -8.24 18.68 4.57
N LEU A 394 -6.95 18.98 4.39
CA LEU A 394 -6.13 19.82 5.27
C LEU A 394 -6.12 21.29 4.84
N GLN A 395 -6.47 21.59 3.58
CA GLN A 395 -6.83 22.93 3.10
C GLN A 395 -8.18 23.37 3.69
#